data_AF-A0A6G2D9R9-F1
#
_entry.id   AF-A0A6G2D9R9-F1
#
_cell.length_a   1.000
_cell.length_b   1.000
_cell.length_c   1.000
_cell.angle_alpha   90.00
_cell.angle_beta   90.00
_cell.angle_gamma   90.00
#
_symmetry.space_group_name_H-M   'P 1'
#
loop_
_entity.id
_entity.type
_entity.pdbx_description
1 polymer ?
#
loop_
_entity_poly.entity_id
_entity_poly.type
_entity_poly.pdbx_seq_one_letter_code
_entity_poly.pdbx_strand_id
1 'polypeptide(L)'
;MKIGIIAAMPEELAYLVQHLDNAQEQVVLGNTYHTGTIASHEVVLVESGIGKVMSAMSVAILADHFQVDALINTGSAGAVAEGIAVGDVVIADKLAYHDVDVTAFGYAYGQMAQQPLYFESDKTFVAQIQESLSQLDQNWHLGLIATGDS
;
A
#
# COMPACT_ATOMS: atom_id res chain seq x y z
N MET A 1 14.55 -7.71 7.77
CA MET A 1 13.66 -7.53 6.62
C MET A 1 13.85 -6.12 6.10
N LYS A 2 13.78 -5.93 4.79
CA LYS A 2 13.78 -4.65 4.12
C LYS A 2 12.39 -4.37 3.57
N ILE A 3 11.80 -3.22 3.92
CA ILE A 3 10.40 -2.92 3.63
C ILE A 3 10.32 -1.83 2.55
N GLY A 4 9.67 -2.13 1.43
CA GLY A 4 9.28 -1.12 0.46
C GLY A 4 8.00 -0.43 0.90
N ILE A 5 8.00 0.89 1.01
CA ILE A 5 6.81 1.68 1.35
C ILE A 5 6.44 2.55 0.15
N ILE A 6 5.24 2.32 -0.36
CA ILE A 6 4.69 3.00 -1.53
C ILE A 6 3.64 4.00 -1.06
N ALA A 7 3.72 5.22 -1.57
CA ALA A 7 2.65 6.22 -1.48
C ALA A 7 2.29 6.71 -2.89
N ALA A 8 1.03 7.07 -3.12
CA ALA A 8 0.58 7.46 -4.47
C ALA A 8 0.92 8.92 -4.77
N MET A 9 0.88 9.79 -3.76
CA MET A 9 1.09 11.24 -3.90
C MET A 9 2.18 11.78 -2.95
N PRO A 10 2.84 12.90 -3.29
CA PRO A 10 3.92 13.47 -2.48
C PRO A 10 3.51 13.76 -1.03
N GLU A 11 2.28 14.22 -0.81
CA GLU A 11 1.74 14.55 0.51
C GLU A 11 1.66 13.34 1.44
N GLU A 12 1.47 12.15 0.87
CA GLU A 12 1.38 10.88 1.59
C GLU A 12 2.77 10.33 1.96
N LEU A 13 3.81 10.68 1.19
CA LEU A 13 5.18 10.26 1.44
C LEU A 13 5.95 11.22 2.36
N ALA A 14 5.61 12.51 2.32
CA ALA A 14 6.37 13.57 2.97
C ALA A 14 6.61 13.34 4.47
N TYR A 15 5.61 12.84 5.19
CA TYR A 15 5.73 12.53 6.61
C TYR A 15 6.78 11.44 6.88
N LEU A 16 6.83 10.40 6.05
CA LEU A 16 7.77 9.29 6.21
C LEU A 16 9.21 9.71 5.88
N VAL A 17 9.39 10.50 4.82
CA VAL A 17 10.72 11.02 4.44
C VAL A 17 11.30 11.91 5.56
N GLN A 18 10.47 12.71 6.23
CA GLN A 18 10.91 13.54 7.36
C GLN A 18 11.36 12.74 8.59
N HIS A 19 10.90 11.50 8.73
CA HIS A 19 11.23 10.60 9.85
C HIS A 19 12.19 9.47 9.43
N LEU A 20 12.82 9.60 8.25
CA LEU A 20 13.76 8.63 7.73
C LEU A 20 15.16 8.89 8.31
N ASP A 21 15.66 7.97 9.12
CA ASP A 21 17.03 7.99 9.60
C ASP A 21 17.99 7.49 8.51
N ASN A 22 19.21 8.04 8.49
CA ASN A 22 20.25 7.69 7.50
C ASN A 22 19.77 7.83 6.04
N ALA A 23 18.93 8.83 5.78
CA ALA A 23 18.30 9.04 4.50
C ALA A 23 19.31 9.21 3.35
N GLN A 24 19.08 8.48 2.27
CA GLN A 24 19.75 8.61 0.98
C GLN A 24 18.72 8.60 -0.14
N GLU A 25 19.01 9.28 -1.23
CA GLU A 25 18.18 9.30 -2.42
C GLU A 25 18.87 8.56 -3.56
N GLN A 26 18.10 7.75 -4.28
CA GLN A 26 18.55 7.05 -5.47
C GLN A 26 17.54 7.28 -6.60
N VAL A 27 18.03 7.67 -7.77
CA VAL A 27 17.19 7.81 -8.96
C VAL A 27 17.27 6.51 -9.75
N VAL A 28 16.14 5.84 -9.91
CA VAL A 28 16.02 4.58 -10.66
C VAL A 28 14.90 4.73 -11.67
N LEU A 29 15.21 4.51 -12.96
CA LEU A 29 14.27 4.63 -14.08
C LEU A 29 13.49 5.96 -14.11
N GLY A 30 14.11 7.05 -13.63
CA GLY A 30 13.52 8.38 -13.64
C GLY A 30 12.62 8.71 -12.44
N ASN A 31 12.53 7.82 -11.44
CA ASN A 31 11.83 8.10 -10.17
C ASN A 31 12.81 8.09 -8.98
N THR A 32 12.48 8.83 -7.92
CA THR A 32 13.31 8.95 -6.71
C THR A 32 12.86 7.93 -5.67
N TYR A 33 13.83 7.18 -5.15
CA TYR A 33 13.66 6.24 -4.05
C TYR A 33 14.45 6.74 -2.85
N HIS A 34 13.81 6.86 -1.69
CA HIS A 34 14.44 7.27 -0.45
C HIS A 34 14.77 6.03 0.38
N THR A 35 16.05 5.73 0.56
CA THR A 35 16.52 4.59 1.37
C THR A 35 17.00 5.06 2.73
N GLY A 36 16.76 4.26 3.76
CA GLY A 36 17.23 4.57 5.11
C GLY A 36 16.64 3.60 6.12
N THR A 37 16.42 4.08 7.33
CA THR A 37 15.81 3.29 8.40
C THR A 37 14.68 4.04 9.10
N ILE A 38 13.60 3.33 9.47
CA ILE A 38 12.54 3.82 10.36
C ILE A 38 12.40 2.82 11.50
N ALA A 39 12.48 3.29 12.75
CA ALA A 39 12.42 2.43 13.95
C ALA A 39 13.35 1.19 13.85
N SER A 40 14.59 1.41 13.38
CA SER A 40 15.62 0.39 13.14
C SER A 40 15.33 -0.64 12.03
N HIS A 41 14.27 -0.47 11.24
CA HIS A 41 13.98 -1.29 10.07
C HIS A 41 14.51 -0.63 8.80
N GLU A 42 15.16 -1.39 7.93
CA GLU A 42 15.58 -0.90 6.62
C GLU A 42 14.35 -0.68 5.73
N VAL A 43 14.22 0.52 5.17
CA VAL A 43 13.08 0.89 4.33
C VAL A 43 13.52 1.53 3.03
N VAL A 44 12.67 1.38 2.01
CA VAL A 44 12.77 2.10 0.74
C VAL A 44 11.42 2.77 0.48
N LEU A 45 11.39 4.09 0.55
CA LEU A 45 10.19 4.91 0.34
C LEU A 45 10.14 5.36 -1.12
N VAL A 46 8.98 5.29 -1.75
CA VAL A 46 8.77 5.76 -3.12
C VAL A 46 7.38 6.37 -3.30
N GLU A 47 7.32 7.48 -4.02
CA GLU A 47 6.08 7.99 -4.61
C GLU A 47 5.86 7.25 -5.94
N SER A 48 4.86 6.38 -6.03
CA SER A 48 4.65 5.61 -7.25
C SER A 48 4.10 6.44 -8.40
N GLY A 49 3.29 7.45 -8.08
CA GLY A 49 2.29 8.02 -8.98
C GLY A 49 0.95 7.27 -8.92
N ILE A 50 -0.09 7.88 -9.49
CA ILE A 50 -1.48 7.42 -9.40
C ILE A 50 -1.77 6.27 -10.38
N GLY A 51 -2.53 5.28 -9.90
CA GLY A 51 -3.14 4.24 -10.72
C GLY A 51 -2.39 2.91 -10.74
N LYS A 52 -3.01 1.89 -11.33
CA LYS A 52 -2.56 0.49 -11.27
C LYS A 52 -1.20 0.26 -11.91
N VAL A 53 -0.94 0.90 -13.05
CA VAL A 53 0.32 0.70 -13.80
C VAL A 53 1.50 1.29 -13.03
N MET A 54 1.36 2.51 -12.50
CA MET A 54 2.41 3.21 -11.77
C MET A 54 2.79 2.49 -10.47
N SER A 55 1.78 2.07 -9.71
CA SER A 55 1.99 1.26 -8.49
C SER A 55 2.63 -0.10 -8.81
N ALA A 56 2.17 -0.81 -9.84
CA ALA A 56 2.77 -2.08 -10.25
C ALA A 56 4.25 -1.96 -10.67
N MET A 57 4.62 -0.89 -11.39
CA MET A 57 6.03 -0.64 -11.74
C MET A 57 6.89 -0.40 -10.49
N SER A 58 6.36 0.34 -9.52
CA SER A 58 7.06 0.62 -8.26
C SER A 58 7.31 -0.67 -7.46
N VAL A 59 6.32 -1.56 -7.39
CA VAL A 59 6.46 -2.90 -6.80
C VAL A 59 7.58 -3.69 -7.48
N ALA A 60 7.58 -3.73 -8.82
CA ALA A 60 8.58 -4.47 -9.58
C ALA A 60 10.00 -3.94 -9.34
N ILE A 61 10.18 -2.61 -9.32
CA ILE A 61 11.49 -1.98 -9.08
C ILE A 61 11.95 -2.19 -7.63
N LEU A 62 11.05 -2.06 -6.64
CA LEU A 62 11.37 -2.33 -5.25
C LEU A 62 11.84 -3.78 -5.05
N ALA A 63 11.19 -4.75 -5.69
CA ALA A 63 11.57 -6.15 -5.63
C ALA A 63 12.88 -6.43 -6.37
N ASP A 64 13.02 -5.97 -7.62
CA ASP A 64 14.14 -6.31 -8.49
C ASP A 64 15.42 -5.53 -8.16
N HIS A 65 15.33 -4.21 -7.97
CA HIS A 65 16.49 -3.34 -7.77
C HIS A 65 16.88 -3.21 -6.29
N PHE A 66 15.90 -3.13 -5.39
CA PHE A 66 16.15 -2.91 -3.96
C PHE A 66 16.03 -4.17 -3.10
N GLN A 67 15.56 -5.28 -3.68
CA GLN A 67 15.39 -6.57 -3.02
C GLN A 67 14.64 -6.46 -1.69
N VAL A 68 13.52 -5.72 -1.70
CA VAL A 68 12.66 -5.63 -0.51
C VAL A 68 12.03 -6.99 -0.21
N ASP A 69 11.90 -7.30 1.08
CA ASP A 69 11.29 -8.53 1.59
C ASP A 69 9.77 -8.39 1.78
N ALA A 70 9.30 -7.15 1.92
CA ALA A 70 7.90 -6.83 2.21
C ALA A 70 7.50 -5.50 1.57
N LEU A 71 6.19 -5.33 1.36
CA LEU A 71 5.60 -4.12 0.79
C LEU A 71 4.49 -3.60 1.69
N ILE A 72 4.49 -2.28 1.92
CA ILE A 72 3.43 -1.55 2.60
C ILE A 72 2.99 -0.42 1.66
N ASN A 73 1.68 -0.30 1.45
CA ASN A 73 1.10 0.85 0.75
C ASN A 73 0.41 1.75 1.77
N THR A 74 0.66 3.07 1.70
CA THR A 74 0.00 4.07 2.53
C THR A 74 -0.58 5.17 1.64
N GLY A 75 -1.73 5.71 2.03
CA GLY A 75 -2.36 6.79 1.29
C GLY A 75 -3.78 7.08 1.76
N SER A 76 -4.44 7.95 1.03
CA SER A 76 -5.81 8.38 1.24
C SER A 76 -6.81 7.54 0.42
N ALA A 77 -8.04 7.44 0.90
CA ALA A 77 -9.12 6.72 0.22
C ALA A 77 -10.48 7.39 0.47
N GLY A 78 -11.45 7.14 -0.43
CA GLY A 78 -12.84 7.56 -0.26
C GLY A 78 -13.61 6.60 0.64
N ALA A 79 -14.23 7.11 1.71
CA ALA A 79 -15.11 6.32 2.56
C ALA A 79 -16.45 6.03 1.85
N VAL A 80 -16.81 4.74 1.75
CA VAL A 80 -18.08 4.28 1.13
C VAL A 80 -18.96 3.49 2.08
N ALA A 81 -18.41 2.98 3.18
CA ALA A 81 -19.19 2.33 4.22
C ALA A 81 -19.80 3.39 5.16
N GLU A 82 -21.07 3.22 5.49
CA GLU A 82 -21.77 4.07 6.47
C GLU A 82 -21.02 4.07 7.81
N GLY A 83 -20.86 5.26 8.40
CA GLY A 83 -20.23 5.42 9.71
C GLY A 83 -18.71 5.59 9.71
N ILE A 84 -18.03 5.54 8.56
CA ILE A 84 -16.61 5.93 8.45
C ILE A 84 -16.52 7.45 8.29
N ALA A 85 -15.77 8.11 9.19
CA ALA A 85 -15.60 9.56 9.18
C ALA A 85 -14.34 9.99 8.42
N VAL A 86 -14.31 11.26 7.98
CA VAL A 86 -13.08 11.87 7.43
C VAL A 86 -11.99 11.86 8.50
N GLY A 87 -10.84 11.26 8.18
CA GLY A 87 -9.71 11.12 9.09
C GLY A 87 -9.58 9.75 9.75
N ASP A 88 -10.60 8.89 9.66
CA ASP A 88 -10.50 7.50 10.12
C ASP A 88 -9.47 6.72 9.27
N VAL A 89 -8.78 5.77 9.90
CA VAL A 89 -7.82 4.88 9.24
C VAL A 89 -8.48 3.56 8.89
N VAL A 90 -8.35 3.10 7.65
CA VAL A 90 -8.81 1.75 7.24
C VAL A 90 -7.61 0.87 6.95
N ILE A 91 -7.53 -0.27 7.63
CA ILE A 91 -6.56 -1.33 7.37
C ILE A 91 -7.22 -2.36 6.44
N ALA A 92 -6.61 -2.59 5.28
CA ALA A 92 -7.08 -3.62 4.37
C ALA A 92 -6.71 -5.02 4.90
N ASP A 93 -7.68 -5.83 5.30
CA ASP A 93 -7.46 -7.28 5.50
C ASP A 93 -7.46 -8.01 4.14
N LYS A 94 -8.23 -7.48 3.19
CA LYS A 94 -8.33 -7.94 1.81
C LYS A 94 -8.43 -6.77 0.83
N LEU A 95 -8.00 -7.03 -0.39
CA LEU A 95 -8.16 -6.13 -1.53
C LEU A 95 -8.85 -6.85 -2.70
N ALA A 96 -9.62 -6.12 -3.48
CA ALA A 96 -10.23 -6.61 -4.73
C ALA A 96 -10.30 -5.49 -5.76
N TYR A 97 -10.47 -5.83 -7.04
CA TYR A 97 -10.77 -4.82 -8.06
C TYR A 97 -12.28 -4.61 -8.21
N HIS A 98 -12.72 -3.36 -8.38
CA HIS A 98 -14.13 -3.06 -8.66
C HIS A 98 -14.43 -2.77 -10.13
N ASP A 99 -13.41 -2.67 -10.97
CA ASP A 99 -13.49 -2.27 -12.38
C ASP A 99 -13.03 -3.39 -13.35
N VAL A 100 -12.82 -4.61 -12.84
CA VAL A 100 -12.38 -5.76 -13.64
C VAL A 100 -13.57 -6.65 -13.99
N ASP A 101 -13.83 -6.82 -15.28
CA ASP A 101 -14.88 -7.73 -15.78
C ASP A 101 -14.30 -8.74 -16.77
N VAL A 102 -14.13 -9.97 -16.29
CA VAL A 102 -13.74 -11.14 -17.09
C VAL A 102 -14.83 -12.23 -16.98
N THR A 103 -16.07 -11.83 -16.69
CA THR A 103 -17.19 -12.75 -16.42
C THR A 103 -17.59 -13.57 -17.65
N ALA A 104 -17.29 -13.09 -18.86
CA ALA A 104 -17.47 -13.84 -20.11
C ALA A 104 -16.74 -15.19 -20.13
N PHE A 105 -15.69 -15.35 -19.30
CA PHE A 105 -14.93 -16.59 -19.15
C PHE A 105 -15.27 -17.36 -17.86
N GLY A 106 -16.32 -16.96 -17.14
CA GLY A 106 -16.80 -17.64 -15.92
C GLY A 106 -16.12 -17.21 -14.62
N TYR A 107 -15.26 -16.17 -14.64
CA TYR A 107 -14.70 -15.57 -13.43
C TYR A 107 -15.75 -14.71 -12.68
N ALA A 108 -15.51 -14.48 -11.40
CA ALA A 108 -16.31 -13.52 -10.63
C ALA A 108 -16.07 -12.08 -11.11
N TYR A 109 -17.07 -11.20 -10.96
CA TYR A 109 -16.84 -9.76 -11.16
C TYR A 109 -15.78 -9.25 -10.18
N GLY A 110 -14.84 -8.43 -10.66
CA GLY A 110 -13.68 -7.96 -9.91
C GLY A 110 -12.48 -8.92 -9.93
N GLN A 111 -12.66 -10.16 -10.39
CA GLN A 111 -11.57 -11.12 -10.49
C GLN A 111 -10.83 -10.97 -11.82
N MET A 112 -9.54 -10.65 -11.74
CA MET A 112 -8.66 -10.68 -12.91
C MET A 112 -8.40 -12.12 -13.36
N ALA A 113 -8.28 -12.34 -14.67
CA ALA A 113 -7.92 -13.64 -15.22
C ALA A 113 -6.62 -14.15 -14.56
N GLN A 114 -6.60 -15.43 -14.19
CA GLN A 114 -5.43 -16.08 -13.56
C GLN A 114 -5.07 -15.55 -12.16
N GLN A 115 -5.93 -14.73 -11.55
CA GLN A 115 -5.72 -14.17 -10.21
C GLN A 115 -6.83 -14.63 -9.25
N PRO A 116 -6.60 -14.59 -7.92
CA PRO A 116 -7.69 -14.73 -6.96
C PRO A 116 -8.64 -13.53 -7.04
N LEU A 117 -9.87 -13.68 -6.56
CA LEU A 117 -10.82 -12.56 -6.42
C LEU A 117 -10.37 -11.58 -5.34
N TYR A 118 -9.81 -12.10 -4.25
CA TYR A 118 -9.29 -11.31 -3.14
C TYR A 118 -7.80 -11.53 -2.98
N PHE A 119 -7.06 -10.44 -2.82
CA PHE A 119 -5.67 -10.47 -2.35
C PHE A 119 -5.69 -10.23 -0.84
N GLU A 120 -5.15 -11.15 -0.05
CA GLU A 120 -5.13 -11.05 1.41
C GLU A 120 -3.86 -10.33 1.86
N SER A 121 -4.01 -9.40 2.81
CA SER A 121 -2.86 -8.80 3.50
C SER A 121 -2.20 -9.82 4.43
N ASP A 122 -0.90 -9.65 4.69
CA ASP A 122 -0.19 -10.54 5.61
C ASP A 122 -0.82 -10.53 7.01
N LYS A 123 -1.12 -11.72 7.54
CA LYS A 123 -1.82 -11.89 8.81
C LYS A 123 -1.01 -11.37 10.00
N THR A 124 0.31 -11.42 9.92
CA THR A 124 1.19 -10.91 10.98
C THR A 124 1.18 -9.39 10.98
N PHE A 125 1.28 -8.74 9.82
CA PHE A 125 1.17 -7.29 9.70
C PHE A 125 -0.20 -6.78 10.14
N VAL A 126 -1.27 -7.44 9.70
CA VAL A 126 -2.65 -7.09 10.11
C VAL A 126 -2.82 -7.23 11.62
N ALA A 127 -2.29 -8.27 12.26
CA ALA A 127 -2.37 -8.41 13.72
C ALA A 127 -1.57 -7.31 14.45
N GLN A 128 -0.33 -7.05 14.03
CA GLN A 128 0.55 -6.08 14.68
C GLN A 128 0.06 -4.63 14.54
N ILE A 129 -0.51 -4.26 13.39
CA ILE A 129 -1.05 -2.91 13.20
C ILE A 129 -2.34 -2.68 13.99
N GLN A 130 -3.17 -3.71 14.18
CA GLN A 130 -4.34 -3.61 15.06
C GLN A 130 -3.92 -3.43 16.52
N GLU A 131 -2.91 -4.16 16.97
CA GLU A 131 -2.37 -4.02 18.32
C GLU A 131 -1.81 -2.60 18.55
N SER A 132 -1.06 -2.05 17.58
CA SER A 132 -0.49 -0.71 17.71
C SER A 132 -1.56 0.39 17.69
N LEU A 133 -2.53 0.31 16.77
CA LEU A 133 -3.61 1.29 16.68
C LEU A 133 -4.54 1.26 17.89
N SER A 134 -4.73 0.09 18.53
CA SER A 134 -5.50 -0.02 19.78
C SER A 134 -4.86 0.72 20.96
N GLN A 135 -3.57 1.06 20.88
CA GLN A 135 -2.87 1.87 21.88
C GLN A 135 -2.90 3.37 21.56
N LEU A 136 -3.38 3.74 20.38
CA LEU A 136 -3.46 5.12 19.92
C LEU A 136 -4.91 5.62 20.04
N ASP A 137 -5.08 6.90 20.38
CA ASP A 137 -6.38 7.56 20.34
C ASP A 137 -6.72 7.92 18.88
N GLN A 138 -6.97 6.90 18.06
CA GLN A 138 -7.26 6.99 16.63
C GLN A 138 -8.42 6.07 16.29
N ASN A 139 -9.39 6.57 15.53
CA ASN A 139 -10.47 5.74 15.00
C ASN A 139 -9.95 4.94 13.81
N TRP A 140 -10.16 3.63 13.85
CA TRP A 140 -9.72 2.74 12.78
C TRP A 140 -10.70 1.61 12.50
N HIS A 141 -10.64 1.10 11.27
CA HIS A 141 -11.49 0.01 10.78
C HIS A 141 -10.64 -1.05 10.09
N LEU A 142 -11.03 -2.32 10.20
CA LEU A 142 -10.45 -3.42 9.45
C LEU A 142 -11.45 -3.91 8.41
N GLY A 143 -11.07 -3.99 7.13
CA GLY A 143 -11.97 -4.53 6.12
C GLY A 143 -11.44 -4.50 4.69
N LEU A 144 -12.35 -4.77 3.75
CA LEU A 144 -12.07 -4.80 2.33
C LEU A 144 -11.87 -3.39 1.77
N ILE A 145 -10.78 -3.19 1.03
CA ILE A 145 -10.61 -2.02 0.15
C ILE A 145 -10.74 -2.48 -1.30
N ALA A 146 -11.59 -1.82 -2.08
CA ALA A 146 -11.73 -2.04 -3.50
C ALA A 146 -10.91 -1.02 -4.29
N THR A 147 -10.22 -1.46 -5.34
CA THR A 147 -9.36 -0.62 -6.18
C THR A 147 -9.84 -0.61 -7.63
N GLY A 148 -9.69 0.52 -8.29
CA GLY A 148 -9.95 0.69 -9.71
C GLY A 148 -9.23 1.91 -10.24
N ASP A 149 -9.13 2.01 -11.55
CA ASP A 149 -8.64 3.24 -12.20
C ASP A 149 -9.80 4.21 -12.53
N SER A 150 -10.95 4.07 -11.84
CA SER A 150 -12.07 5.04 -11.62
C SER A 150 -13.23 4.39 -10.86
#